data_AF-A0A5R9PWU7-F1
#
_entry.id   AF-A0A5R9PWU7-F1
#
_cell.length_a   1.000
_cell.length_b   1.000
_cell.length_c   1.000
_cell.angle_alpha   90.00
_cell.angle_beta   90.00
_cell.angle_gamma   90.00
#
_symmetry.space_group_name_H-M   'P 1'
#
loop_
_entity.id
_entity.type
_entity.pdbx_description
1 polymer ?
#
loop_
_entity_poly.entity_id
_entity_poly.type
_entity_poly.pdbx_seq_one_letter_code
_entity_poly.pdbx_strand_id
1 'polypeptide(L)'
;MTVKKANSKANLALLIEEKLGYPMVKKASFKKASDQSEYSAQGKRSVEYSVQSNNSALKRALKRQQLQKIQRQINIEAIMASALSLCPDVISKGRPDPDWLEHFIALAEDITNQAMQTLWAKILVGETLSPGTFSIKSLQTLKQMTQKEANALQKCAPLCGFVEHEGSYLIILGYYKKPSFFDLLRKGNKESINLAQSGLSFPNILTLMDIGLMYRKEIESPSLKQGQSFSLSFQGQKLTLTAKSNELVLSYYKLTQTGEELKRLITAPLNKQYKLLLEQAMQEEFSFEWA
;
A
#
# COMPACT_ATOMS: atom_id res chain seq x y z
N MET A 1 -25.98 -25.47 -16.61
CA MET A 1 -25.13 -25.11 -15.44
C MET A 1 -23.95 -26.07 -15.18
N THR A 2 -23.66 -27.03 -16.06
CA THR A 2 -22.69 -28.12 -15.83
C THR A 2 -21.26 -27.79 -16.30
N VAL A 3 -21.11 -26.89 -17.28
CA VAL A 3 -19.82 -26.53 -17.90
C VAL A 3 -18.90 -25.74 -16.96
N LYS A 4 -19.43 -24.81 -16.16
CA LYS A 4 -18.62 -24.00 -15.22
C LYS A 4 -17.98 -24.85 -14.11
N LYS A 5 -18.66 -25.88 -13.62
CA LYS A 5 -18.16 -26.76 -12.53
C LYS A 5 -17.01 -27.67 -12.98
N ALA A 6 -17.08 -28.21 -14.20
CA ALA A 6 -16.01 -29.03 -14.77
C ALA A 6 -14.71 -28.22 -14.95
N ASN A 7 -14.83 -26.95 -15.37
CA ASN A 7 -13.71 -26.04 -15.56
C ASN A 7 -12.99 -25.70 -14.23
N SER A 8 -13.73 -25.35 -13.17
CA SER A 8 -13.12 -25.00 -11.87
C SER A 8 -12.32 -26.14 -11.24
N LYS A 9 -12.82 -27.38 -11.32
CA LYS A 9 -12.13 -28.55 -10.76
C LYS A 9 -10.87 -28.91 -11.55
N ALA A 10 -10.92 -28.82 -12.88
CA ALA A 10 -9.76 -29.02 -13.73
C ALA A 10 -8.68 -27.96 -13.46
N ASN A 11 -9.05 -26.68 -13.39
CA ASN A 11 -8.11 -25.60 -13.07
C ASN A 11 -7.47 -25.79 -11.69
N LEU A 12 -8.26 -26.18 -10.68
CA LEU A 12 -7.74 -26.47 -9.36
C LEU A 12 -6.75 -27.65 -9.39
N ALA A 13 -7.03 -28.71 -10.15
CA ALA A 13 -6.13 -29.86 -10.29
C ALA A 13 -4.80 -29.45 -10.94
N LEU A 14 -4.84 -28.63 -12.00
CA LEU A 14 -3.65 -28.10 -12.65
C LEU A 14 -2.81 -27.24 -11.69
N LEU A 15 -3.45 -26.33 -10.93
CA LEU A 15 -2.76 -25.51 -9.93
C LEU A 15 -2.11 -26.37 -8.83
N ILE A 16 -2.79 -27.41 -8.37
CA ILE A 16 -2.26 -28.35 -7.39
C ILE A 16 -1.02 -29.07 -7.95
N GLU A 17 -1.10 -29.57 -9.18
CA GLU A 17 0.01 -30.24 -9.84
C GLU A 17 1.20 -29.30 -10.06
N GLU A 18 0.96 -28.07 -10.53
CA GLU A 18 1.98 -27.04 -10.69
C GLU A 18 2.70 -26.76 -9.36
N LYS A 19 1.96 -26.62 -8.25
CA LYS A 19 2.55 -26.31 -6.94
C LYS A 19 3.15 -27.51 -6.22
N LEU A 20 2.69 -28.74 -6.46
CA LEU A 20 3.22 -29.95 -5.83
C LEU A 20 4.27 -30.67 -6.69
N GLY A 21 4.30 -30.42 -7.98
CA GLY A 21 5.07 -31.17 -8.98
C GLY A 21 4.51 -32.55 -9.32
N TYR A 22 3.32 -32.89 -8.79
CA TYR A 22 2.66 -34.19 -9.00
C TYR A 22 1.13 -34.03 -8.97
N PRO A 23 0.39 -34.75 -9.82
CA PRO A 23 -1.07 -34.71 -9.82
C PRO A 23 -1.65 -35.37 -8.57
N MET A 24 -2.88 -34.97 -8.22
CA MET A 24 -3.68 -35.66 -7.20
C MET A 24 -4.79 -36.48 -7.85
N VAL A 25 -4.89 -37.75 -7.45
CA VAL A 25 -5.92 -38.68 -7.92
C VAL A 25 -6.85 -39.06 -6.79
N LYS A 26 -8.11 -39.35 -7.15
CA LYS A 26 -9.07 -39.91 -6.20
C LYS A 26 -8.60 -41.32 -5.83
N LYS A 27 -8.55 -41.63 -4.53
CA LYS A 27 -8.24 -42.98 -4.06
C LYS A 27 -9.28 -43.94 -4.62
N ALA A 28 -8.82 -45.07 -5.18
CA ALA A 28 -9.73 -46.14 -5.56
C ALA A 28 -10.46 -46.61 -4.30
N SER A 29 -11.77 -46.47 -4.28
CA SER A 29 -12.59 -46.98 -3.17
C SER A 29 -12.57 -48.50 -3.22
N PHE A 30 -11.80 -49.13 -2.34
CA PHE A 30 -12.03 -50.53 -2.00
C PHE A 30 -13.35 -50.61 -1.24
N LYS A 31 -14.43 -51.05 -1.91
CA LYS A 31 -15.62 -51.52 -1.22
C LYS A 31 -15.24 -52.83 -0.51
N LYS A 32 -14.90 -52.78 0.78
CA LYS A 32 -15.16 -53.90 1.67
C LYS A 32 -16.49 -53.62 2.35
N ALA A 33 -17.53 -54.31 1.90
CA ALA A 33 -18.75 -54.45 2.68
C ALA A 33 -18.42 -55.34 3.88
N SER A 34 -18.41 -54.74 5.06
CA SER A 34 -18.67 -55.46 6.30
C SER A 34 -19.45 -54.50 7.18
N ASP A 35 -20.75 -54.75 7.27
CA ASP A 35 -21.59 -54.23 8.34
C ASP A 35 -20.93 -54.55 9.67
N GLN A 36 -20.61 -53.52 10.44
CA GLN A 36 -20.98 -53.46 11.85
C GLN A 36 -20.77 -52.03 12.36
N SER A 37 -21.84 -51.55 12.98
CA SER A 37 -22.03 -50.27 13.64
C SER A 37 -21.00 -50.01 14.72
N GLU A 38 -20.44 -48.80 14.75
CA GLU A 38 -20.22 -48.06 16.00
C GLU A 38 -19.94 -46.58 15.73
N TYR A 39 -20.51 -45.74 16.61
CA TYR A 39 -20.53 -44.28 16.65
C TYR A 39 -19.32 -43.57 16.01
N SER A 40 -19.56 -42.63 15.08
CA SER A 40 -18.52 -41.70 14.64
C SER A 40 -18.98 -40.24 14.76
N ALA A 41 -18.22 -39.48 15.55
CA ALA A 41 -18.40 -38.06 15.79
C ALA A 41 -18.50 -37.28 14.46
N GLN A 42 -19.48 -36.39 14.35
CA GLN A 42 -19.58 -35.41 13.26
C GLN A 42 -18.23 -34.68 13.11
N GLY A 43 -17.42 -35.03 12.10
CA GLY A 43 -16.18 -34.29 11.84
C GLY A 43 -15.07 -34.96 11.01
N LYS A 44 -14.97 -36.28 10.92
CA LYS A 44 -13.90 -36.93 10.12
C LYS A 44 -14.37 -37.22 8.69
N ARG A 45 -14.37 -36.20 7.82
CA ARG A 45 -14.43 -36.44 6.36
C ARG A 45 -13.19 -37.22 5.94
N SER A 46 -13.37 -38.38 5.31
CA SER A 46 -12.27 -39.15 4.76
C SER A 46 -11.59 -38.36 3.63
N VAL A 47 -10.26 -38.27 3.65
CA VAL A 47 -9.50 -37.58 2.59
C VAL A 47 -9.51 -38.46 1.34
N GLU A 48 -10.35 -38.08 0.37
CA GLU A 48 -10.62 -38.85 -0.85
C GLU A 48 -9.49 -38.80 -1.90
N TYR A 49 -8.53 -37.88 -1.79
CA TYR A 49 -7.48 -37.68 -2.78
C TYR A 49 -6.09 -38.05 -2.24
N SER A 50 -5.21 -38.53 -3.11
CA SER A 50 -3.80 -38.78 -2.81
C SER A 50 -2.91 -38.35 -3.96
N VAL A 51 -1.66 -38.00 -3.65
CA VAL A 51 -0.65 -37.70 -4.68
C VAL A 51 -0.40 -38.94 -5.52
N GLN A 52 -0.48 -38.79 -6.84
CA GLN A 52 -0.19 -39.85 -7.80
C GLN A 52 1.33 -39.93 -8.01
N SER A 53 2.03 -40.57 -7.08
CA SER A 53 3.47 -40.78 -7.19
C SER A 53 3.94 -41.94 -6.33
N ASN A 54 4.84 -42.76 -6.88
CA ASN A 54 5.57 -43.79 -6.12
C ASN A 54 6.75 -43.21 -5.33
N ASN A 55 6.98 -41.90 -5.41
CA ASN A 55 8.07 -41.23 -4.69
C ASN A 55 7.75 -41.06 -3.21
N SER A 56 8.78 -41.25 -2.37
CA SER A 56 8.73 -40.94 -0.95
C SER A 56 8.38 -39.47 -0.71
N ALA A 57 7.86 -39.18 0.50
CA ALA A 57 7.55 -37.80 0.89
C ALA A 57 8.76 -36.87 0.76
N LEU A 58 9.97 -37.36 1.07
CA LEU A 58 11.22 -36.62 0.91
C LEU A 58 11.47 -36.23 -0.55
N LYS A 59 11.40 -37.19 -1.49
CA LYS A 59 11.59 -36.91 -2.93
C LYS A 59 10.57 -35.88 -3.44
N ARG A 60 9.32 -35.97 -2.99
CA ARG A 60 8.28 -35.01 -3.37
C ARG A 60 8.52 -33.62 -2.80
N ALA A 61 8.98 -33.52 -1.55
CA ALA A 61 9.35 -32.26 -0.93
C ALA A 61 10.53 -31.59 -1.64
N LEU A 62 11.55 -32.36 -2.02
CA LEU A 62 12.69 -31.86 -2.81
C LEU A 62 12.25 -31.33 -4.18
N LYS A 63 11.38 -32.06 -4.90
CA LYS A 63 10.82 -31.59 -6.17
C LYS A 63 10.05 -30.28 -6.00
N ARG A 64 9.19 -30.17 -4.97
CA ARG A 64 8.47 -28.93 -4.66
C ARG A 64 9.43 -27.76 -4.40
N GLN A 65 10.48 -28.00 -3.62
CA GLN A 65 11.49 -26.99 -3.32
C GLN A 65 12.21 -26.52 -4.59
N GLN A 66 12.56 -27.43 -5.49
CA GLN A 66 13.17 -27.07 -6.79
C GLN A 66 12.24 -26.19 -7.62
N LEU A 67 10.95 -26.56 -7.74
CA LEU A 67 9.97 -25.76 -8.47
C LEU A 67 9.81 -24.35 -7.88
N GLN A 68 9.77 -24.25 -6.55
CA GLN A 68 9.70 -22.96 -5.86
C GLN A 68 10.94 -22.09 -6.15
N LYS A 69 12.15 -22.67 -6.12
CA LYS A 69 13.40 -21.95 -6.43
C LYS A 69 13.44 -21.46 -7.87
N ILE A 70 13.00 -22.28 -8.82
CA ILE A 70 12.91 -21.90 -10.24
C ILE A 70 11.95 -20.71 -10.42
N GLN A 71 10.76 -20.78 -9.83
CA GLN A 71 9.79 -19.68 -9.92
C GLN A 71 10.32 -18.38 -9.29
N ARG A 72 10.99 -18.48 -8.15
CA ARG A 72 11.62 -17.34 -7.47
C ARG A 72 12.70 -16.69 -8.33
N GLN A 73 13.55 -17.50 -8.97
CA GLN A 73 14.55 -17.01 -9.91
C GLN A 73 13.90 -16.25 -11.08
N ILE A 74 12.85 -16.81 -11.69
CA ILE A 74 12.09 -16.15 -12.77
C ILE A 74 11.50 -14.80 -12.30
N ASN A 75 10.95 -14.74 -11.08
CA ASN A 75 10.40 -13.50 -10.52
C ASN A 75 11.49 -12.43 -10.35
N ILE A 76 12.66 -12.80 -9.82
CA ILE A 76 13.81 -11.90 -9.67
C ILE A 76 14.22 -11.37 -11.04
N GLU A 77 14.45 -12.25 -12.01
CA GLU A 77 14.88 -11.88 -13.36
C GLU A 77 13.89 -10.93 -14.05
N ALA A 78 12.58 -11.19 -13.90
CA ALA A 78 11.55 -10.32 -14.44
C ALA A 78 11.60 -8.90 -13.83
N ILE A 79 11.78 -8.80 -12.51
CA ILE A 79 11.89 -7.51 -11.81
C ILE A 79 13.17 -6.79 -12.22
N MET A 80 14.31 -7.49 -12.27
CA MET A 80 15.60 -6.92 -12.66
C MET A 80 15.57 -6.41 -14.12
N ALA A 81 15.02 -7.19 -15.05
CA ALA A 81 14.86 -6.80 -16.45
C ALA A 81 13.91 -5.58 -16.60
N SER A 82 12.81 -5.56 -15.84
CA SER A 82 11.92 -4.39 -15.82
C SER A 82 12.61 -3.17 -15.22
N ALA A 83 13.45 -3.32 -14.19
CA ALA A 83 14.18 -2.21 -13.59
C ALA A 83 15.17 -1.60 -14.57
N LEU A 84 15.94 -2.44 -15.29
CA LEU A 84 16.82 -1.99 -16.37
C LEU A 84 16.06 -1.21 -17.46
N SER A 85 14.88 -1.68 -17.84
CA SER A 85 14.05 -1.01 -18.85
C SER A 85 13.46 0.34 -18.37
N LEU A 86 13.26 0.50 -17.07
CA LEU A 86 12.68 1.69 -16.46
C LEU A 86 13.74 2.70 -15.96
N CYS A 87 14.99 2.25 -15.82
CA CYS A 87 16.06 3.08 -15.31
C CYS A 87 16.43 4.15 -16.35
N PRO A 88 16.35 5.44 -16.01
CA PRO A 88 16.78 6.49 -16.92
C PRO A 88 18.31 6.54 -17.03
N ASP A 89 18.81 7.02 -18.17
CA ASP A 89 20.25 7.26 -18.41
C ASP A 89 20.73 8.52 -17.67
N VAL A 90 20.87 8.42 -16.35
CA VAL A 90 21.34 9.51 -15.47
C VAL A 90 22.39 9.00 -14.48
N ILE A 91 23.21 9.91 -13.96
CA ILE A 91 24.23 9.58 -12.96
C ILE A 91 23.52 9.29 -11.62
N SER A 92 23.75 8.09 -11.07
CA SER A 92 23.30 7.71 -9.74
C SER A 92 24.00 8.52 -8.65
N LYS A 93 23.30 8.86 -7.56
CA LYS A 93 23.89 9.57 -6.41
C LYS A 93 24.77 8.69 -5.52
N GLY A 94 24.79 7.38 -5.76
CA GLY A 94 25.56 6.40 -5.01
C GLY A 94 25.08 4.98 -5.34
N ARG A 95 25.67 3.99 -4.67
CA ARG A 95 25.22 2.59 -4.75
C ARG A 95 24.25 2.29 -3.59
N PRO A 96 23.16 1.54 -3.82
CA PRO A 96 22.34 1.02 -2.73
C PRO A 96 23.18 0.23 -1.73
N ASP A 97 22.74 0.27 -0.47
CA ASP A 97 23.33 -0.55 0.59
C ASP A 97 23.25 -2.05 0.21
N PRO A 98 24.36 -2.81 0.32
CA PRO A 98 24.35 -4.24 -0.04
C PRO A 98 23.37 -5.07 0.79
N ASP A 99 23.26 -4.81 2.09
CA ASP A 99 22.33 -5.54 2.95
C ASP A 99 20.90 -5.18 2.56
N TRP A 100 20.62 -3.92 2.23
CA TRP A 100 19.31 -3.53 1.70
C TRP A 100 18.96 -4.32 0.43
N LEU A 101 19.91 -4.48 -0.50
CA LEU A 101 19.70 -5.19 -1.76
C LEU A 101 19.40 -6.68 -1.52
N GLU A 102 20.10 -7.32 -0.59
CA GLU A 102 19.82 -8.71 -0.21
C GLU A 102 18.40 -8.86 0.36
N HIS A 103 17.97 -7.94 1.24
CA HIS A 103 16.61 -7.94 1.77
C HIS A 103 15.57 -7.66 0.68
N PHE A 104 15.86 -6.75 -0.26
CA PHE A 104 15.00 -6.47 -1.41
C PHE A 104 14.79 -7.74 -2.24
N ILE A 105 15.86 -8.44 -2.62
CA ILE A 105 15.80 -9.67 -3.42
C ILE A 105 15.00 -10.75 -2.68
N ALA A 106 15.27 -10.97 -1.40
CA ALA A 106 14.57 -11.96 -0.58
C ALA A 106 13.05 -11.68 -0.44
N LEU A 107 12.64 -10.41 -0.51
CA LEU A 107 11.23 -10.06 -0.52
C LEU A 107 10.61 -10.17 -1.92
N ALA A 108 11.33 -9.71 -2.95
CA ALA A 108 10.93 -9.65 -4.35
C ALA A 108 10.74 -11.02 -5.00
N GLU A 109 11.51 -12.04 -4.58
CA GLU A 109 11.46 -13.37 -5.18
C GLU A 109 10.09 -14.06 -5.09
N ASP A 110 9.25 -13.66 -4.13
CA ASP A 110 7.88 -14.17 -3.98
C ASP A 110 6.83 -13.37 -4.78
N ILE A 111 7.23 -12.36 -5.55
CA ILE A 111 6.32 -11.47 -6.29
C ILE A 111 6.11 -11.97 -7.72
N THR A 112 4.96 -12.60 -7.98
CA THR A 112 4.62 -13.18 -9.29
C THR A 112 3.67 -12.32 -10.13
N ASN A 113 2.90 -11.41 -9.52
CA ASN A 113 1.98 -10.55 -10.27
C ASN A 113 2.76 -9.46 -11.03
N GLN A 114 2.54 -9.35 -12.35
CA GLN A 114 3.27 -8.43 -13.21
C GLN A 114 3.15 -6.96 -12.80
N ALA A 115 1.97 -6.49 -12.37
CA ALA A 115 1.80 -5.11 -11.92
C ALA A 115 2.60 -4.81 -10.65
N MET A 116 2.65 -5.79 -9.72
CA MET A 116 3.52 -5.69 -8.55
C MET A 116 5.00 -5.76 -8.94
N GLN A 117 5.40 -6.64 -9.87
CA GLN A 117 6.79 -6.69 -10.35
C GLN A 117 7.24 -5.34 -10.91
N THR A 118 6.38 -4.63 -11.66
CA THR A 118 6.67 -3.27 -12.11
C THR A 118 6.85 -2.28 -10.96
N LEU A 119 6.07 -2.39 -9.88
CA LEU A 119 6.25 -1.54 -8.69
C LEU A 119 7.59 -1.84 -8.00
N TRP A 120 7.94 -3.11 -7.83
CA TRP A 120 9.22 -3.53 -7.26
C TRP A 120 10.41 -3.07 -8.12
N ALA A 121 10.27 -3.11 -9.45
CA ALA A 121 11.26 -2.57 -10.38
C ALA A 121 11.45 -1.05 -10.19
N LYS A 122 10.36 -0.28 -10.06
CA LYS A 122 10.42 1.16 -9.78
C LYS A 122 11.10 1.49 -8.44
N ILE A 123 10.87 0.67 -7.41
CA ILE A 123 11.54 0.79 -6.11
C ILE A 123 13.04 0.62 -6.28
N LEU A 124 13.47 -0.45 -6.98
CA LEU A 124 14.89 -0.70 -7.23
C LEU A 124 15.55 0.44 -8.02
N VAL A 125 14.87 0.96 -9.04
CA VAL A 125 15.34 2.13 -9.79
C VAL A 125 15.47 3.34 -8.85
N GLY A 126 14.46 3.63 -8.05
CA GLY A 126 14.49 4.76 -7.11
C GLY A 126 15.64 4.67 -6.11
N GLU A 127 15.87 3.49 -5.53
CA GLU A 127 16.97 3.24 -4.60
C GLU A 127 18.34 3.32 -5.29
N THR A 128 18.44 2.87 -6.55
CA THR A 128 19.66 2.97 -7.36
C THR A 128 20.00 4.40 -7.70
N LEU A 129 19.00 5.23 -8.02
CA LEU A 129 19.20 6.63 -8.35
C LEU A 129 19.52 7.48 -7.11
N SER A 130 18.88 7.17 -5.98
CA SER A 130 19.02 7.90 -4.73
C SER A 130 18.90 6.93 -3.55
N PRO A 131 20.01 6.35 -3.08
CA PRO A 131 20.01 5.44 -1.93
C PRO A 131 19.35 6.07 -0.69
N GLY A 132 18.65 5.25 0.10
CA GLY A 132 17.84 5.69 1.25
C GLY A 132 16.44 6.16 0.89
N THR A 133 15.95 5.91 -0.33
CA THR A 133 14.60 6.32 -0.74
C THR A 133 13.52 5.39 -0.20
N PHE A 134 13.83 4.10 -0.04
CA PHE A 134 12.90 3.11 0.48
C PHE A 134 13.53 2.31 1.62
N SER A 135 12.87 2.27 2.77
CA SER A 135 13.26 1.44 3.89
C SER A 135 12.79 -0.01 3.72
N ILE A 136 13.48 -0.95 4.38
CA ILE A 136 13.05 -2.37 4.45
C ILE A 136 11.64 -2.50 5.03
N LYS A 137 11.27 -1.63 5.98
CA LYS A 137 9.92 -1.58 6.55
C LYS A 137 8.86 -1.29 5.48
N SER A 138 9.15 -0.41 4.54
CA SER A 138 8.26 -0.12 3.41
C SER A 138 8.15 -1.28 2.44
N LEU A 139 9.24 -2.00 2.17
CA LEU A 139 9.20 -3.21 1.35
C LEU A 139 8.34 -4.31 1.99
N GLN A 140 8.49 -4.53 3.29
CA GLN A 140 7.69 -5.49 4.05
C GLN A 140 6.21 -5.12 4.04
N THR A 141 5.91 -3.83 4.27
CA THR A 141 4.54 -3.31 4.24
C THR A 141 3.94 -3.54 2.85
N LEU A 142 4.64 -3.14 1.79
CA LEU A 142 4.17 -3.32 0.41
C LEU A 142 3.92 -4.80 0.05
N LYS A 143 4.78 -5.71 0.49
CA LYS A 143 4.60 -7.16 0.27
C LYS A 143 3.33 -7.70 0.92
N GLN A 144 2.91 -7.12 2.04
CA GLN A 144 1.75 -7.56 2.82
C GLN A 144 0.46 -6.83 2.44
N MET A 145 0.55 -5.71 1.71
CA MET A 145 -0.61 -4.92 1.33
C MET A 145 -1.59 -5.71 0.46
N THR A 146 -2.85 -5.69 0.88
CA THR A 146 -4.00 -6.16 0.13
C THR A 146 -4.40 -5.15 -0.95
N GLN A 147 -5.20 -5.59 -1.91
CA GLN A 147 -5.78 -4.68 -2.92
C GLN A 147 -6.60 -3.54 -2.29
N LYS A 148 -7.29 -3.81 -1.18
CA LYS A 148 -8.08 -2.81 -0.45
C LYS A 148 -7.18 -1.70 0.12
N GLU A 149 -6.07 -2.07 0.75
CA GLU A 149 -5.08 -1.13 1.29
C GLU A 149 -4.38 -0.34 0.20
N ALA A 150 -3.99 -0.99 -0.90
CA ALA A 150 -3.42 -0.32 -2.07
C ALA A 150 -4.41 0.70 -2.68
N ASN A 151 -5.70 0.37 -2.73
CA ASN A 151 -6.74 1.29 -3.20
C ASN A 151 -6.93 2.48 -2.25
N ALA A 152 -6.79 2.28 -0.94
CA ALA A 152 -6.84 3.37 0.04
C ALA A 152 -5.65 4.34 -0.17
N LEU A 153 -4.43 3.82 -0.40
CA LEU A 153 -3.26 4.65 -0.66
C LEU A 153 -3.39 5.44 -1.98
N GLN A 154 -3.91 4.81 -3.04
CA GLN A 154 -4.19 5.48 -4.32
C GLN A 154 -5.19 6.64 -4.19
N LYS A 155 -6.20 6.50 -3.32
CA LYS A 155 -7.16 7.58 -3.03
C LYS A 155 -6.56 8.68 -2.16
N CYS A 156 -5.57 8.34 -1.33
CA CYS A 156 -4.88 9.24 -0.43
C CYS A 156 -3.83 10.12 -1.14
N ALA A 157 -3.05 9.54 -2.06
CA ALA A 157 -1.92 10.22 -2.69
C ALA A 157 -2.26 11.57 -3.37
N PRO A 158 -3.38 11.73 -4.10
CA PRO A 158 -3.77 13.00 -4.73
C PRO A 158 -4.14 14.13 -3.75
N LEU A 159 -4.32 13.82 -2.46
CA LEU A 159 -4.68 14.76 -1.40
C LEU A 159 -3.45 15.17 -0.56
N CYS A 160 -2.33 14.46 -0.72
CA CYS A 160 -1.12 14.67 0.06
C CYS A 160 -0.31 15.86 -0.48
N GLY A 161 -0.19 16.93 0.30
CA GLY A 161 0.72 18.05 0.06
C GLY A 161 2.06 17.82 0.75
N PHE A 162 3.16 18.12 0.07
CA PHE A 162 4.52 18.01 0.61
C PHE A 162 4.93 19.31 1.31
N VAL A 163 5.43 19.20 2.53
CA VAL A 163 5.99 20.32 3.29
C VAL A 163 7.52 20.25 3.21
N GLU A 164 8.12 21.14 2.42
CA GLU A 164 9.55 21.10 2.06
C GLU A 164 10.47 21.11 3.29
N HIS A 165 10.23 22.00 4.26
CA HIS A 165 11.09 22.15 5.44
C HIS A 165 10.97 20.99 6.44
N GLU A 166 9.86 20.26 6.43
CA GLU A 166 9.68 19.06 7.25
C GLU A 166 10.08 17.78 6.53
N GLY A 167 10.26 17.84 5.20
CA GLY A 167 10.50 16.66 4.38
C GLY A 167 9.34 15.67 4.37
N SER A 168 8.11 16.11 4.67
CA SER A 168 6.99 15.22 4.97
C SER A 168 5.72 15.50 4.18
N TYR A 169 4.84 14.50 4.08
CA TYR A 169 3.54 14.63 3.42
C TYR A 169 2.39 14.71 4.43
N LEU A 170 1.44 15.61 4.17
CA LEU A 170 0.24 15.76 4.98
C LEU A 170 -1.02 16.00 4.14
N ILE A 171 -2.19 15.85 4.78
CA ILE A 171 -3.51 16.16 4.23
C ILE A 171 -4.18 17.15 5.20
N ILE A 172 -4.44 18.37 4.74
CA ILE A 172 -5.16 19.38 5.53
C ILE A 172 -6.60 18.91 5.77
N LEU A 173 -7.03 19.01 7.02
CA LEU A 173 -8.38 18.72 7.49
C LEU A 173 -9.21 19.98 7.72
N GLY A 174 -8.56 21.14 7.83
CA GLY A 174 -9.22 22.40 8.12
C GLY A 174 -8.37 23.23 9.07
N TYR A 175 -9.03 24.15 9.78
CA TYR A 175 -8.38 24.98 10.78
C TYR A 175 -9.33 25.30 11.92
N TYR A 176 -8.78 25.80 13.01
CA TYR A 176 -9.53 26.49 14.04
C TYR A 176 -8.78 27.71 14.52
N LYS A 177 -9.50 28.68 15.07
CA LYS A 177 -8.91 29.84 15.73
C LYS A 177 -8.92 29.64 17.24
N LYS A 178 -7.78 29.80 17.91
CA LYS A 178 -7.77 29.71 19.38
C LYS A 178 -8.61 30.86 19.96
N PRO A 179 -9.42 30.59 21.00
CA PRO A 179 -10.21 31.62 21.63
C PRO A 179 -9.31 32.69 22.24
N SER A 180 -9.56 33.95 21.90
CA SER A 180 -8.97 35.11 22.57
C SER A 180 -9.77 35.47 23.83
N PHE A 181 -9.15 36.18 24.78
CA PHE A 181 -9.82 36.63 26.02
C PHE A 181 -11.10 37.45 25.78
N PHE A 182 -11.24 38.07 24.60
CA PHE A 182 -12.43 38.85 24.20
C PHE A 182 -13.46 38.06 23.36
N ASP A 183 -13.20 36.80 23.00
CA ASP A 183 -14.03 35.98 22.09
C ASP A 183 -15.17 35.21 22.78
N LEU A 184 -15.57 35.56 24.01
CA LEU A 184 -16.57 34.82 24.80
C LEU A 184 -17.97 34.72 24.15
N LEU A 185 -18.22 35.49 23.07
CA LEU A 185 -19.47 35.52 22.31
C LEU A 185 -19.34 34.94 20.88
N ARG A 186 -18.14 34.58 20.42
CA ARG A 186 -17.93 34.08 19.06
C ARG A 186 -17.88 32.56 19.08
N LYS A 187 -18.83 31.92 18.39
CA LYS A 187 -18.81 30.47 18.13
C LYS A 187 -17.47 30.18 17.45
N GLY A 188 -16.57 29.46 18.12
CA GLY A 188 -15.21 29.25 17.62
C GLY A 188 -15.23 28.80 16.16
N ASN A 189 -14.58 29.57 15.29
CA ASN A 189 -14.51 29.31 13.86
C ASN A 189 -13.60 28.09 13.64
N LYS A 190 -14.16 26.89 13.79
CA LYS A 190 -13.56 25.63 13.34
C LYS A 190 -14.15 25.29 12.00
N GLU A 191 -13.32 25.31 10.98
CA GLU A 191 -13.66 24.85 9.65
C GLU A 191 -13.06 23.46 9.41
N SER A 192 -13.80 22.62 8.70
CA SER A 192 -13.38 21.25 8.42
C SER A 192 -13.70 20.83 6.99
N ILE A 193 -12.81 20.02 6.43
CA ILE A 193 -12.88 19.52 5.06
C ILE A 193 -13.37 18.08 5.11
N ASN A 194 -14.48 17.80 4.43
CA ASN A 194 -14.99 16.44 4.30
C ASN A 194 -14.26 15.69 3.18
N LEU A 195 -13.16 15.00 3.54
CA LEU A 195 -12.31 14.24 2.62
C LEU A 195 -13.07 13.15 1.83
N ALA A 196 -14.20 12.66 2.33
CA ALA A 196 -15.00 11.65 1.63
C ALA A 196 -15.56 12.19 0.30
N GLN A 197 -15.82 13.50 0.21
CA GLN A 197 -16.24 14.14 -1.04
C GLN A 197 -15.13 14.12 -2.10
N SER A 198 -13.87 14.03 -1.68
CA SER A 198 -12.70 13.88 -2.55
C SER A 198 -12.31 12.41 -2.79
N GLY A 199 -13.13 11.46 -2.32
CA GLY A 199 -12.93 10.02 -2.50
C GLY A 199 -12.17 9.32 -1.37
N LEU A 200 -11.66 10.06 -0.37
CA LEU A 200 -10.96 9.50 0.78
C LEU A 200 -11.90 9.40 1.98
N SER A 201 -12.61 8.27 2.09
CA SER A 201 -13.55 8.00 3.20
C SER A 201 -12.82 7.65 4.50
N PHE A 202 -13.51 7.79 5.64
CA PHE A 202 -12.98 7.42 6.95
C PHE A 202 -12.49 5.96 7.05
N PRO A 203 -13.17 4.95 6.49
CA PRO A 203 -12.63 3.59 6.44
C PRO A 203 -11.29 3.47 5.69
N ASN A 204 -11.05 4.29 4.66
CA ASN A 204 -9.75 4.31 3.98
C ASN A 204 -8.67 4.88 4.91
N ILE A 205 -8.99 5.93 5.65
CA ILE A 205 -8.09 6.55 6.63
C ILE A 205 -7.71 5.54 7.72
N LEU A 206 -8.69 4.86 8.31
CA LEU A 206 -8.45 3.79 9.29
C LEU A 206 -7.57 2.68 8.72
N THR A 207 -7.86 2.25 7.49
CA THR A 207 -7.05 1.24 6.80
C THR A 207 -5.58 1.69 6.70
N LEU A 208 -5.32 2.94 6.30
CA LEU A 208 -3.97 3.50 6.18
C LEU A 208 -3.25 3.63 7.54
N MET A 209 -3.98 3.95 8.60
CA MET A 209 -3.46 3.98 9.96
C MET A 209 -3.10 2.58 10.46
N ASP A 210 -3.91 1.58 10.13
CA ASP A 210 -3.71 0.20 10.60
C ASP A 210 -2.50 -0.47 9.96
N ILE A 211 -2.25 -0.22 8.67
CA ILE A 211 -1.01 -0.66 8.01
C ILE A 211 0.17 0.31 8.22
N GLY A 212 0.00 1.31 9.09
CA GLY A 212 1.07 2.20 9.52
C GLY A 212 1.60 3.16 8.45
N LEU A 213 0.79 3.51 7.44
CA LEU A 213 1.12 4.54 6.43
C LEU A 213 0.75 5.95 6.89
N MET A 214 -0.15 6.08 7.86
CA MET A 214 -0.60 7.34 8.42
C MET A 214 -0.52 7.30 9.94
N TYR A 215 -0.13 8.40 10.58
CA TYR A 215 -0.17 8.50 12.04
C TYR A 215 -1.61 8.42 12.55
N ARG A 216 -1.82 7.76 13.69
CA ARG A 216 -3.16 7.50 14.25
C ARG A 216 -3.87 8.73 14.82
N LYS A 217 -3.15 9.84 15.01
CA LYS A 217 -3.69 11.09 15.55
C LYS A 217 -3.61 12.18 14.50
N GLU A 218 -4.63 13.03 14.47
CA GLU A 218 -4.56 14.33 13.82
C GLU A 218 -3.45 15.15 14.49
N ILE A 219 -2.75 15.93 13.68
CA ILE A 219 -1.67 16.80 14.12
C ILE A 219 -2.10 18.24 13.87
N GLU A 220 -1.69 19.11 14.78
CA GLU A 220 -1.95 20.53 14.71
C GLU A 220 -0.67 21.29 14.36
N SER A 221 -0.78 22.32 13.54
CA SER A 221 0.34 23.26 13.33
C SER A 221 0.57 24.09 14.60
N PRO A 222 1.74 24.73 14.73
CA PRO A 222 1.86 25.92 15.57
C PRO A 222 0.79 26.97 15.22
N SER A 223 0.43 27.85 16.17
CA SER A 223 -0.40 29.02 15.85
C SER A 223 0.28 29.87 14.80
N LEU A 224 -0.44 30.14 13.72
CA LEU A 224 -0.05 31.09 12.70
C LEU A 224 -0.45 32.51 13.15
N LYS A 225 0.49 33.43 13.03
CA LYS A 225 0.23 34.87 13.18
C LYS A 225 -0.31 35.45 11.88
N GLN A 226 -1.00 36.58 11.97
CA GLN A 226 -1.43 37.33 10.79
C GLN A 226 -0.23 37.62 9.87
N GLY A 227 -0.39 37.35 8.58
CA GLY A 227 0.65 37.48 7.56
C GLY A 227 1.62 36.31 7.48
N GLN A 228 1.57 35.33 8.40
CA GLN A 228 2.41 34.15 8.34
C GLN A 228 1.89 33.16 7.28
N SER A 229 2.81 32.60 6.51
CA SER A 229 2.49 31.65 5.44
C SER A 229 2.77 30.20 5.81
N PHE A 230 1.99 29.30 5.22
CA PHE A 230 2.16 27.85 5.24
C PHE A 230 2.07 27.32 3.81
N SER A 231 3.10 26.60 3.35
CA SER A 231 3.18 26.14 1.96
C SER A 231 3.17 24.63 1.83
N LEU A 232 2.46 24.15 0.81
CA LEU A 232 2.34 22.75 0.43
C LEU A 232 2.61 22.58 -1.05
N SER A 233 3.48 21.64 -1.41
CA SER A 233 3.77 21.29 -2.79
C SER A 233 3.02 20.01 -3.18
N PHE A 234 2.08 20.14 -4.10
CA PHE A 234 1.44 19.03 -4.82
C PHE A 234 2.19 18.80 -6.13
N GLN A 235 1.90 17.70 -6.83
CA GLN A 235 2.62 17.35 -8.06
C GLN A 235 2.56 18.49 -9.10
N GLY A 236 3.64 19.27 -9.21
CA GLY A 236 3.76 20.41 -10.13
C GLY A 236 2.96 21.66 -9.75
N GLN A 237 2.40 21.75 -8.53
CA GLN A 237 1.67 22.93 -8.06
C GLN A 237 2.01 23.22 -6.60
N LYS A 238 2.36 24.47 -6.27
CA LYS A 238 2.62 24.91 -4.90
C LYS A 238 1.46 25.78 -4.40
N LEU A 239 0.84 25.36 -3.31
CA LEU A 239 -0.12 26.15 -2.55
C LEU A 239 0.63 26.91 -1.46
N THR A 240 0.38 28.22 -1.37
CA THR A 240 0.77 29.02 -0.20
C THR A 240 -0.49 29.59 0.45
N LEU A 241 -0.71 29.24 1.71
CA LEU A 241 -1.77 29.79 2.57
C LEU A 241 -1.16 30.89 3.44
N THR A 242 -1.73 32.09 3.44
CA THR A 242 -1.28 33.19 4.30
C THR A 242 -2.40 33.60 5.26
N ALA A 243 -2.12 33.53 6.56
CA ALA A 243 -3.08 33.81 7.61
C ALA A 243 -3.57 35.26 7.58
N LYS A 244 -4.89 35.48 7.55
CA LYS A 244 -5.51 36.82 7.61
C LYS A 244 -5.66 37.32 9.04
N SER A 245 -5.66 36.41 10.03
CA SER A 245 -5.77 36.75 11.44
C SER A 245 -4.81 35.93 12.31
N ASN A 246 -4.68 36.31 13.58
CA ASN A 246 -3.81 35.64 14.55
C ASN A 246 -4.46 34.38 15.13
N GLU A 247 -3.60 33.51 15.66
CA GLU A 247 -3.97 32.31 16.42
C GLU A 247 -4.74 31.27 15.60
N LEU A 248 -4.47 31.21 14.30
CA LEU A 248 -5.01 30.16 13.42
C LEU A 248 -4.16 28.91 13.52
N VAL A 249 -4.80 27.76 13.69
CA VAL A 249 -4.15 26.45 13.79
C VAL A 249 -4.72 25.55 12.70
N LEU A 250 -3.84 25.02 11.84
CA LEU A 250 -4.21 24.01 10.85
C LEU A 250 -4.28 22.64 11.53
N SER A 251 -5.31 21.85 11.22
CA SER A 251 -5.36 20.42 11.55
C SER A 251 -5.09 19.59 10.31
N TYR A 252 -4.34 18.50 10.42
CA TYR A 252 -3.98 17.63 9.31
C TYR A 252 -3.71 16.18 9.72
N TYR A 253 -3.87 15.25 8.76
CA TYR A 253 -3.25 13.92 8.85
C TYR A 253 -1.84 13.99 8.29
N LYS A 254 -0.88 13.32 8.95
CA LYS A 254 0.51 13.20 8.48
C LYS A 254 0.83 11.75 8.11
N LEU A 255 1.54 11.56 7.01
CA LEU A 255 2.04 10.24 6.64
C LEU A 255 3.21 9.84 7.54
N THR A 256 3.34 8.54 7.79
CA THR A 256 4.57 7.99 8.40
C THR A 256 5.68 7.94 7.35
N GLN A 257 6.93 7.71 7.77
CA GLN A 257 8.02 7.44 6.82
C GLN A 257 7.63 6.37 5.79
N THR A 258 7.03 5.26 6.25
CA THR A 258 6.55 4.20 5.36
C THR A 258 5.49 4.69 4.38
N GLY A 259 4.54 5.52 4.84
CA GLY A 259 3.54 6.14 3.98
C GLY A 259 4.14 7.06 2.92
N GLU A 260 5.12 7.87 3.30
CA GLU A 260 5.81 8.81 2.40
C GLU A 260 6.58 8.08 1.31
N GLU A 261 7.36 7.07 1.70
CA GLU A 261 8.14 6.23 0.79
C GLU A 261 7.21 5.54 -0.21
N LEU A 262 6.15 4.87 0.25
CA LEU A 262 5.21 4.18 -0.64
C LEU A 262 4.37 5.14 -1.50
N LYS A 263 4.03 6.33 -0.99
CA LYS A 263 3.33 7.36 -1.79
C LYS A 263 4.16 7.79 -2.99
N ARG A 264 5.50 7.77 -2.93
CA ARG A 264 6.37 8.15 -4.08
C ARG A 264 6.16 7.27 -5.30
N LEU A 265 5.65 6.05 -5.13
CA LEU A 265 5.32 5.14 -6.23
C LEU A 265 4.07 5.58 -7.00
N ILE A 266 3.28 6.49 -6.43
CA ILE A 266 2.04 7.01 -7.00
C ILE A 266 2.25 8.44 -7.46
N THR A 267 2.35 8.58 -8.77
CA THR A 267 2.35 9.88 -9.46
C THR A 267 0.92 10.24 -9.81
N ALA A 268 0.31 11.15 -9.03
CA ALA A 268 -1.05 11.61 -9.26
C ALA A 268 -1.17 13.12 -9.07
N PRO A 269 -1.85 13.83 -10.00
CA PRO A 269 -2.10 15.25 -9.85
C PRO A 269 -3.01 15.52 -8.66
N LEU A 270 -2.97 16.76 -8.15
CA LEU A 270 -3.87 17.22 -7.10
C LEU A 270 -5.33 16.93 -7.46
N ASN A 271 -6.05 16.31 -6.52
CA ASN A 271 -7.47 16.03 -6.68
C ASN A 271 -8.27 17.34 -6.80
N LYS A 272 -8.98 17.52 -7.93
CA LYS A 272 -9.72 18.75 -8.25
C LYS A 272 -10.80 19.07 -7.20
N GLN A 273 -11.53 18.06 -6.73
CA GLN A 273 -12.57 18.27 -5.71
C GLN A 273 -11.95 18.67 -4.37
N TYR A 274 -10.84 18.04 -3.98
CA TYR A 274 -10.12 18.42 -2.77
C TYR A 274 -9.59 19.85 -2.85
N LYS A 275 -9.04 20.26 -4.00
CA LYS A 275 -8.61 21.65 -4.24
C LYS A 275 -9.75 22.64 -3.97
N LEU A 276 -10.92 22.41 -4.56
CA LEU A 276 -12.10 23.28 -4.38
C LEU A 276 -12.54 23.34 -2.91
N LEU A 277 -12.61 22.19 -2.23
CA LEU A 277 -12.99 22.14 -0.82
C LEU A 277 -11.97 22.83 0.09
N LEU A 278 -10.68 22.71 -0.23
CA LEU A 278 -9.61 23.39 0.49
C LEU A 278 -9.72 24.90 0.32
N GLU A 279 -9.89 25.41 -0.90
CA GLU A 279 -10.09 26.84 -1.17
C GLU A 279 -11.31 27.38 -0.44
N GLN A 280 -12.44 26.67 -0.53
CA GLN A 280 -13.69 27.05 0.14
C GLN A 280 -13.55 27.09 1.66
N ALA A 281 -12.89 26.09 2.26
CA ALA A 281 -12.68 26.05 3.70
C ALA A 281 -11.76 27.19 4.15
N MET A 282 -10.71 27.50 3.39
CA MET A 282 -9.65 28.43 3.80
C MET A 282 -9.99 29.91 3.52
N GLN A 283 -10.91 30.22 2.62
CA GLN A 283 -11.12 31.58 2.10
C GLN A 283 -11.47 32.64 3.15
N GLU A 284 -12.09 32.29 4.28
CA GLU A 284 -12.46 33.28 5.31
C GLU A 284 -11.22 33.81 6.04
N GLU A 285 -10.36 32.92 6.53
CA GLU A 285 -9.26 33.24 7.44
C GLU A 285 -7.86 33.13 6.79
N PHE A 286 -7.78 32.72 5.53
CA PHE A 286 -6.54 32.66 4.75
C PHE A 286 -6.71 33.31 3.38
N SER A 287 -5.63 33.91 2.86
CA SER A 287 -5.44 34.07 1.42
C SER A 287 -4.67 32.86 0.88
N PHE A 288 -4.92 32.50 -0.37
CA PHE A 288 -4.27 31.35 -1.00
C PHE A 288 -3.76 31.70 -2.39
N GLU A 289 -2.56 31.20 -2.71
CA GLU A 289 -1.90 31.38 -4.01
C GLU A 289 -1.42 30.02 -4.53
N TRP A 290 -1.66 29.78 -5.82
CA TRP A 290 -1.18 28.59 -6.53
C TRP A 290 -0.13 28.99 -7.55
N ALA A 291 1.07 28.39 -7.46
CA ALA A 291 2.17 28.55 -8.40
C ALA A 291 2.54 27.23 -9.09
#